data_AF-A0A9E0QYZ0-F1
#
_entry.id   AF-A0A9E0QYZ0-F1
#
_cell.length_a   1.000
_cell.length_b   1.000
_cell.length_c   1.000
_cell.angle_alpha   90.00
_cell.angle_beta   90.00
_cell.angle_gamma   90.00
#
_symmetry.space_group_name_H-M   'P 1'
#
loop_
_entity.id
_entity.type
_entity.pdbx_description
1 polymer ?
#
loop_
_entity_poly.entity_id
_entity_poly.type
_entity_poly.pdbx_seq_one_letter_code
_entity_poly.pdbx_strand_id
1 'polypeptide(L)'
;MSETQSPEDFIPEYYEICDMLIAEDSMTSSAAELHGLLCGYLSAGARFGHEAWLKLAAELTDITDYRHESSKLALTDLYDGALAQLEQVDFGFQLMLPDDDLALSERAEAMGSWCQGFLTGFGLQGGHTTESLTDDLKEALGDMEQIAQIELAPEAGEDSESDLMELQEYIRVSSMMIFTEFNPQPPQQDAAPDATLH
;
A
#
# COMPACT_ATOMS: atom_id res chain seq x y z
N MET A 1 13.35 22.71 22.50
CA MET A 1 12.56 21.50 22.80
C MET A 1 11.96 21.15 21.46
N SER A 2 12.60 20.25 20.71
CA SER A 2 12.02 19.76 19.47
C SER A 2 10.94 18.79 19.87
N GLU A 3 9.70 19.07 19.48
CA GLU A 3 8.66 18.05 19.47
C GLU A 3 9.21 16.91 18.60
N THR A 4 9.44 15.76 19.21
CA THR A 4 9.70 14.54 18.47
C THR A 4 8.38 14.25 17.77
N GLN A 5 8.27 14.70 16.52
CA GLN A 5 7.27 14.17 15.61
C GLN A 5 7.39 12.65 15.65
N SER A 6 6.29 11.99 16.00
CA SER A 6 6.30 10.54 16.06
C SER A 6 6.45 10.03 14.62
N PRO A 7 7.03 8.86 14.35
CA PRO A 7 7.03 8.25 13.00
C PRO A 7 5.62 8.08 12.38
N GLU A 8 4.60 8.35 13.20
CA GLU A 8 3.16 8.37 12.99
C GLU A 8 2.66 9.66 12.28
N ASP A 9 3.54 10.64 12.05
CA ASP A 9 3.19 11.92 11.42
C ASP A 9 3.10 11.76 9.88
N PHE A 10 1.90 11.32 9.47
CA PHE A 10 1.24 11.47 8.17
C PHE A 10 1.92 10.79 6.98
N ILE A 11 1.46 9.57 6.66
CA ILE A 11 1.43 9.14 5.26
C ILE A 11 0.71 10.23 4.45
N PRO A 12 1.19 10.61 3.25
CA PRO A 12 0.50 11.59 2.42
C PRO A 12 -0.94 11.16 2.17
N GLU A 13 -1.85 12.12 2.15
CA GLU A 13 -3.26 11.85 1.84
C GLU A 13 -3.43 11.48 0.35
N TYR A 14 -4.51 10.79 0.01
CA TYR A 14 -4.79 10.36 -1.36
C TYR A 14 -4.67 11.52 -2.38
N TYR A 15 -5.28 12.66 -2.06
CA TYR A 15 -5.27 13.83 -2.94
C TYR A 15 -3.91 14.54 -3.01
N GLU A 16 -3.06 14.42 -1.99
CA GLU A 16 -1.70 14.96 -2.04
C GLU A 16 -0.85 14.21 -3.07
N ILE A 17 -0.97 12.88 -3.13
CA ILE A 17 -0.30 12.08 -4.16
C ILE A 17 -0.90 12.35 -5.55
N CYS A 18 -2.21 12.58 -5.65
CA CYS A 18 -2.82 12.97 -6.93
C CYS A 18 -2.26 14.30 -7.43
N ASP A 19 -2.20 15.32 -6.58
CA ASP A 19 -1.64 16.63 -6.91
C ASP A 19 -0.16 16.54 -7.28
N MET A 20 0.59 15.68 -6.59
CA MET A 20 2.00 15.40 -6.90
C MET A 20 2.17 14.78 -8.29
N LEU A 21 1.39 13.74 -8.62
CA LEU A 21 1.42 13.11 -9.94
C LEU A 21 1.09 14.12 -11.06
N ILE A 22 0.10 14.98 -10.83
CA ILE A 22 -0.26 16.06 -11.76
C ILE A 22 0.88 17.07 -11.91
N ALA A 23 1.51 17.50 -10.81
CA ALA A 23 2.62 18.46 -10.85
C ALA A 23 3.85 17.94 -11.60
N GLU A 24 4.05 16.62 -11.63
CA GLU A 24 5.14 15.95 -12.34
C GLU A 24 4.77 15.51 -13.77
N ASP A 25 3.59 15.89 -14.28
CA ASP A 25 3.04 15.47 -15.59
C ASP A 25 2.85 13.94 -15.73
N SER A 26 2.70 13.20 -14.62
CA SER A 26 2.40 11.77 -14.62
C SER A 26 0.91 11.52 -14.79
N MET A 27 0.50 11.12 -15.99
CA MET A 27 -0.93 11.01 -16.36
C MET A 27 -1.43 9.56 -16.49
N THR A 28 -0.55 8.57 -16.34
CA THR A 28 -0.86 7.14 -16.59
C THR A 28 -1.04 6.34 -15.31
N SER A 29 -0.71 6.90 -14.16
CA SER A 29 -0.74 6.22 -12.88
C SER A 29 -1.68 6.95 -11.92
N SER A 30 -2.36 6.20 -11.06
CA SER A 30 -3.18 6.75 -9.98
C SER A 30 -2.46 6.67 -8.63
N ALA A 31 -2.88 7.50 -7.66
CA ALA A 31 -2.36 7.42 -6.30
C ALA A 31 -2.62 6.04 -5.67
N ALA A 32 -3.81 5.47 -5.90
CA ALA A 32 -4.17 4.13 -5.43
C ALA A 32 -3.26 3.05 -6.02
N GLU A 33 -3.03 3.07 -7.34
CA GLU A 33 -2.13 2.12 -8.00
C GLU A 33 -0.69 2.23 -7.50
N LEU A 34 -0.16 3.45 -7.37
CA LEU A 34 1.20 3.68 -6.87
C LEU A 34 1.38 3.16 -5.44
N HIS A 35 0.42 3.45 -4.56
CA HIS A 35 0.45 2.95 -3.18
C HIS A 35 0.33 1.43 -3.14
N GLY A 36 -0.58 0.84 -3.93
CA GLY A 36 -0.72 -0.60 -4.06
C GLY A 36 0.58 -1.25 -4.50
N LEU A 37 1.22 -0.70 -5.54
CA LEU A 37 2.50 -1.18 -6.05
C LEU A 37 3.60 -1.17 -5.00
N LEU A 38 3.74 -0.06 -4.26
CA LEU A 38 4.70 0.03 -3.17
C LEU A 38 4.44 -1.05 -2.13
N CYS A 39 3.18 -1.20 -1.70
CA CYS A 39 2.78 -2.23 -0.74
C CYS A 39 3.09 -3.63 -1.28
N GLY A 40 2.88 -3.90 -2.56
CA GLY A 40 3.23 -5.17 -3.20
C GLY A 40 4.73 -5.50 -3.09
N TYR A 41 5.59 -4.52 -3.39
CA TYR A 41 7.04 -4.68 -3.22
C TYR A 41 7.43 -4.94 -1.75
N LEU A 42 6.89 -4.16 -0.82
CA LEU A 42 7.16 -4.30 0.62
C LEU A 42 6.67 -5.65 1.14
N SER A 43 5.47 -6.08 0.73
CA SER A 43 4.90 -7.38 1.07
C SER A 43 5.67 -8.55 0.49
N ALA A 44 6.34 -8.39 -0.66
CA ALA A 44 7.26 -9.38 -1.20
C ALA A 44 8.64 -9.39 -0.48
N GLY A 45 8.87 -8.50 0.50
CA GLY A 45 10.09 -8.43 1.30
C GLY A 45 11.14 -7.45 0.76
N ALA A 46 10.80 -6.61 -0.22
CA ALA A 46 11.72 -5.57 -0.68
C ALA A 46 11.96 -4.52 0.41
N ARG A 47 13.19 -4.01 0.47
CA ARG A 47 13.58 -2.85 1.28
C ARG A 47 14.47 -1.95 0.44
N PHE A 48 13.98 -0.76 0.14
CA PHE A 48 14.68 0.21 -0.69
C PHE A 48 15.24 1.31 0.19
N GLY A 49 16.40 1.85 -0.17
CA GLY A 49 16.76 3.19 0.27
C GLY A 49 15.94 4.22 -0.50
N HIS A 50 15.68 5.40 0.07
CA HIS A 50 14.86 6.44 -0.57
C HIS A 50 15.30 6.79 -1.99
N GLU A 51 16.61 6.85 -2.28
CA GLU A 51 17.09 7.13 -3.65
C GLU A 51 16.69 6.02 -4.65
N ALA A 52 16.72 4.76 -4.22
CA ALA A 52 16.31 3.63 -5.07
C ALA A 52 14.79 3.62 -5.27
N TRP A 53 14.04 3.91 -4.21
CA TRP A 53 12.59 4.08 -4.29
C TRP A 53 12.20 5.20 -5.25
N LEU A 54 12.79 6.38 -5.13
CA LEU A 54 12.49 7.51 -6.01
C LEU A 54 12.79 7.19 -7.49
N LYS A 55 13.86 6.46 -7.79
CA LYS A 55 14.14 6.02 -9.16
C LYS A 55 13.08 5.05 -9.68
N LEU A 56 12.71 4.07 -8.85
CA LEU A 56 11.70 3.09 -9.20
C LEU A 56 10.32 3.75 -9.38
N ALA A 57 9.91 4.62 -8.45
CA ALA A 57 8.68 5.37 -8.54
C ALA A 57 8.64 6.20 -9.83
N ALA A 58 9.73 6.91 -10.15
CA ALA A 58 9.83 7.69 -11.39
C ALA A 58 9.66 6.82 -12.65
N GLU A 59 10.31 5.65 -12.71
CA GLU A 59 10.17 4.71 -13.83
C GLU A 59 8.72 4.21 -13.99
N LEU A 60 8.05 3.94 -12.88
CA LEU A 60 6.70 3.37 -12.88
C LEU A 60 5.61 4.41 -13.18
N THR A 61 5.83 5.66 -12.77
CA THR A 61 4.91 6.77 -13.00
C THR A 61 5.29 7.59 -14.25
N ASP A 62 6.21 7.11 -15.08
CA ASP A 62 6.70 7.80 -16.29
C ASP A 62 7.22 9.24 -16.03
N ILE A 63 7.82 9.45 -14.84
CA ILE A 63 8.46 10.72 -14.49
C ILE A 63 9.91 10.65 -14.98
N THR A 64 10.27 11.53 -15.92
CA THR A 64 11.66 11.60 -16.42
C THR A 64 12.62 12.19 -15.40
N ASP A 65 12.22 13.31 -14.79
CA ASP A 65 12.98 14.03 -13.77
C ASP A 65 11.98 14.74 -12.85
N TYR A 66 12.12 14.58 -11.55
CA TYR A 66 11.32 15.31 -10.57
C TYR A 66 11.58 16.81 -10.67
N ARG A 67 10.53 17.58 -10.97
CA ARG A 67 10.54 19.04 -11.10
C ARG A 67 10.43 19.72 -9.75
N HIS A 68 9.80 19.07 -8.78
CA HIS A 68 9.56 19.61 -7.45
C HIS A 68 10.20 18.74 -6.37
N GLU A 69 10.98 19.36 -5.48
CA GLU A 69 11.53 18.64 -4.32
C GLU A 69 10.42 18.14 -3.37
N SER A 70 9.27 18.81 -3.34
CA SER A 70 8.09 18.35 -2.61
C SER A 70 7.56 17.01 -3.11
N SER A 71 7.69 16.71 -4.41
CA SER A 71 7.28 15.41 -4.97
C SER A 71 8.16 14.27 -4.45
N LYS A 72 9.47 14.52 -4.31
CA LYS A 72 10.40 13.56 -3.72
C LYS A 72 10.11 13.35 -2.24
N LEU A 73 9.77 14.41 -1.52
CA LEU A 73 9.38 14.33 -0.12
C LEU A 73 8.10 13.50 0.04
N ALA A 74 7.04 13.82 -0.71
CA ALA A 74 5.78 13.07 -0.67
C ALA A 74 5.98 11.57 -0.98
N LEU A 75 6.81 11.23 -1.97
CA LEU A 75 7.13 9.82 -2.26
C LEU A 75 7.96 9.15 -1.15
N THR A 76 8.82 9.90 -0.48
CA THR A 76 9.61 9.40 0.66
C THR A 76 8.69 9.13 1.85
N ASP A 77 7.80 10.06 2.15
CA ASP A 77 6.82 9.94 3.24
C ASP A 77 5.82 8.81 2.95
N LEU A 78 5.43 8.63 1.68
CA LEU A 78 4.62 7.49 1.22
C LEU A 78 5.32 6.15 1.51
N TYR A 79 6.63 6.06 1.24
CA TYR A 79 7.43 4.87 1.50
C TYR A 79 7.50 4.56 2.99
N ASP A 80 7.93 5.54 3.79
CA ASP A 80 8.15 5.37 5.23
C ASP A 80 6.81 5.08 5.94
N GLY A 81 5.73 5.78 5.57
CA GLY A 81 4.39 5.58 6.10
C GLY A 81 3.81 4.20 5.77
N ALA A 82 3.86 3.77 4.51
CA ALA A 82 3.35 2.45 4.11
C ALA A 82 4.12 1.31 4.80
N LEU A 83 5.45 1.44 4.90
CA LEU A 83 6.27 0.45 5.59
C LEU A 83 5.94 0.40 7.09
N ALA A 84 5.85 1.55 7.76
CA ALA A 84 5.51 1.61 9.17
C ALA A 84 4.13 0.98 9.47
N GLN A 85 3.13 1.29 8.64
CA GLN A 85 1.79 0.72 8.76
C GLN A 85 1.75 -0.81 8.56
N LEU A 86 2.53 -1.34 7.61
CA LEU A 86 2.61 -2.78 7.37
C LEU A 86 3.38 -3.52 8.48
N GLU A 87 4.40 -2.90 9.07
CA GLU A 87 5.20 -3.50 10.14
C GLU A 87 4.51 -3.50 11.52
N GLN A 88 3.56 -2.60 11.75
CA GLN A 88 2.94 -2.40 13.06
C GLN A 88 1.46 -2.81 13.05
N VAL A 89 1.14 -3.94 13.70
CA VAL A 89 -0.22 -4.50 13.76
C VAL A 89 -1.25 -3.51 14.32
N ASP A 90 -0.84 -2.67 15.28
CA ASP A 90 -1.71 -1.69 15.94
C ASP A 90 -1.98 -0.42 15.10
N PHE A 91 -1.18 -0.18 14.05
CA PHE A 91 -1.24 1.04 13.24
C PHE A 91 -2.33 1.00 12.17
N GLY A 92 -3.04 -0.12 12.06
CA GLY A 92 -4.23 -0.24 11.23
C GLY A 92 -3.95 0.18 9.80
N PHE A 93 -3.06 -0.53 9.10
CA PHE A 93 -2.76 -0.33 7.68
C PHE A 93 -3.99 0.09 6.88
N GLN A 94 -3.90 1.20 6.15
CA GLN A 94 -5.00 1.73 5.35
C GLN A 94 -4.67 1.67 3.87
N LEU A 95 -5.68 1.40 3.05
CA LEU A 95 -5.55 1.54 1.60
C LEU A 95 -5.66 3.02 1.24
N MET A 96 -4.69 3.54 0.47
CA MET A 96 -4.79 4.87 -0.13
C MET A 96 -5.83 4.86 -1.25
N LEU A 97 -7.06 5.24 -0.89
CA LEU A 97 -8.23 5.29 -1.76
C LEU A 97 -8.91 6.66 -1.64
N PRO A 98 -9.71 7.08 -2.62
CA PRO A 98 -10.48 8.30 -2.52
C PRO A 98 -11.59 8.20 -1.47
N ASP A 99 -11.93 9.36 -0.89
CA ASP A 99 -12.97 9.50 0.13
C ASP A 99 -14.39 9.25 -0.42
N ASP A 100 -15.36 9.14 0.49
CA ASP A 100 -16.78 8.85 0.20
C ASP A 100 -17.51 9.97 -0.56
N ASP A 101 -16.87 11.12 -0.76
CA ASP A 101 -17.32 12.20 -1.62
C ASP A 101 -17.32 11.83 -3.12
N LEU A 102 -16.54 10.81 -3.53
CA LEU A 102 -16.57 10.28 -4.91
C LEU A 102 -17.66 9.22 -5.12
N ALA A 103 -18.12 9.10 -6.37
CA ALA A 103 -19.11 8.09 -6.72
C ALA A 103 -18.58 6.68 -6.41
N LEU A 104 -19.46 5.77 -6.01
CA LEU A 104 -19.10 4.39 -5.68
C LEU A 104 -18.29 3.72 -6.81
N SER A 105 -18.66 3.97 -8.07
CA SER A 105 -17.94 3.45 -9.24
C SER A 105 -16.49 3.94 -9.31
N GLU A 106 -16.22 5.21 -8.98
CA GLU A 106 -14.88 5.79 -8.97
C GLU A 106 -14.04 5.22 -7.81
N ARG A 107 -14.65 5.04 -6.63
CA ARG A 107 -13.99 4.40 -5.48
C ARG A 107 -13.66 2.92 -5.75
N ALA A 108 -14.56 2.20 -6.41
CA ALA A 108 -14.32 0.81 -6.81
C ALA A 108 -13.23 0.69 -7.89
N GLU A 109 -13.20 1.59 -8.86
CA GLU A 109 -12.13 1.67 -9.87
C GLU A 109 -10.77 1.94 -9.22
N ALA A 110 -10.70 2.87 -8.25
CA ALA A 110 -9.50 3.11 -7.47
C ALA A 110 -9.06 1.88 -6.65
N MET A 111 -10.01 1.15 -6.05
CA MET A 111 -9.74 -0.10 -5.34
C MET A 111 -9.20 -1.19 -6.29
N GLY A 112 -9.78 -1.34 -7.48
CA GLY A 112 -9.27 -2.24 -8.50
C GLY A 112 -7.85 -1.86 -8.94
N SER A 113 -7.60 -0.56 -9.14
CA SER A 113 -6.27 -0.02 -9.45
C SER A 113 -5.26 -0.29 -8.34
N TRP A 114 -5.68 -0.19 -7.07
CA TRP A 114 -4.85 -0.54 -5.92
C TRP A 114 -4.42 -2.01 -5.95
N CYS A 115 -5.37 -2.93 -6.16
CA CYS A 115 -5.10 -4.36 -6.30
C CYS A 115 -4.16 -4.64 -7.47
N GLN A 116 -4.38 -4.01 -8.63
CA GLN A 116 -3.51 -4.14 -9.80
C GLN A 116 -2.08 -3.69 -9.49
N GLY A 117 -1.92 -2.54 -8.81
CA GLY A 117 -0.64 -2.06 -8.32
C GLY A 117 0.03 -3.10 -7.42
N PHE A 118 -0.68 -3.57 -6.39
CA PHE A 118 -0.17 -4.55 -5.42
C PHE A 118 0.34 -5.83 -6.09
N LEU A 119 -0.46 -6.42 -6.98
CA LEU A 119 -0.09 -7.62 -7.73
C LEU A 119 1.15 -7.38 -8.60
N THR A 120 1.22 -6.20 -9.24
CA THR A 120 2.35 -5.80 -10.09
C THR A 120 3.62 -5.67 -9.26
N GLY A 121 3.59 -4.94 -8.13
CA GLY A 121 4.74 -4.77 -7.25
C GLY A 121 5.22 -6.09 -6.64
N PHE A 122 4.28 -6.92 -6.18
CA PHE A 122 4.59 -8.24 -5.64
C PHE A 122 5.28 -9.15 -6.68
N GLY A 123 4.73 -9.19 -7.90
CA GLY A 123 5.28 -9.98 -8.99
C GLY A 123 6.64 -9.50 -9.49
N LEU A 124 6.84 -8.18 -9.60
CA LEU A 124 8.10 -7.59 -10.09
C LEU A 124 9.27 -7.76 -9.12
N GLN A 125 9.02 -7.88 -7.82
CA GLN A 125 10.06 -8.20 -6.84
C GLN A 125 10.76 -9.54 -7.17
N GLY A 126 10.02 -10.49 -7.77
CA GLY A 126 10.57 -11.68 -8.43
C GLY A 126 11.21 -12.71 -7.49
N GLY A 127 11.07 -12.56 -6.17
CA GLY A 127 11.65 -13.43 -5.16
C GLY A 127 10.81 -14.66 -4.81
N HIS A 128 9.55 -14.71 -5.26
CA HIS A 128 8.60 -15.76 -4.92
C HIS A 128 8.11 -16.47 -6.18
N THR A 129 8.12 -17.81 -6.15
CA THR A 129 7.51 -18.63 -7.21
C THR A 129 6.15 -19.12 -6.75
N THR A 130 5.29 -19.56 -7.68
CA THR A 130 4.00 -20.16 -7.30
C THR A 130 4.16 -21.34 -6.33
N GLU A 131 5.30 -22.04 -6.36
CA GLU A 131 5.60 -23.16 -5.45
C GLU A 131 5.97 -22.69 -4.03
N SER A 132 6.46 -21.46 -3.86
CA SER A 132 6.79 -20.90 -2.54
C SER A 132 5.60 -20.29 -1.81
N LEU A 133 4.45 -20.15 -2.49
CA LEU A 133 3.23 -19.62 -1.90
C LEU A 133 2.39 -20.73 -1.24
N THR A 134 1.88 -20.46 -0.05
CA THR A 134 0.83 -21.29 0.58
C THR A 134 -0.47 -21.20 -0.24
N ASP A 135 -1.40 -22.12 0.00
CA ASP A 135 -2.67 -22.10 -0.72
C ASP A 135 -3.51 -20.87 -0.34
N ASP A 136 -3.48 -20.46 0.93
CA ASP A 136 -4.14 -19.24 1.41
C ASP A 136 -3.59 -17.98 0.72
N LEU A 137 -2.27 -17.89 0.49
CA LEU A 137 -1.68 -16.77 -0.24
C LEU A 137 -2.05 -16.77 -1.72
N LYS A 138 -2.15 -17.93 -2.35
CA LYS A 138 -2.59 -18.04 -3.75
C LYS A 138 -4.05 -17.62 -3.90
N GLU A 139 -4.90 -18.02 -2.95
CA GLU A 139 -6.30 -17.61 -2.91
C GLU A 139 -6.40 -16.09 -2.76
N ALA A 140 -5.72 -15.50 -1.79
CA ALA A 140 -5.71 -14.05 -1.58
C ALA A 140 -5.24 -13.27 -2.82
N LEU A 141 -4.16 -13.70 -3.47
CA LEU A 141 -3.67 -13.06 -4.70
C LEU A 141 -4.63 -13.25 -5.88
N GLY A 142 -5.26 -14.42 -6.00
CA GLY A 142 -6.27 -14.69 -7.03
C GLY A 142 -7.57 -13.91 -6.84
N ASP A 143 -7.97 -13.67 -5.59
CA ASP A 143 -9.12 -12.82 -5.28
C ASP A 143 -8.80 -11.35 -5.56
N MET A 144 -7.59 -10.88 -5.23
CA MET A 144 -7.13 -9.53 -5.62
C MET A 144 -7.11 -9.37 -7.15
N GLU A 145 -6.76 -10.41 -7.91
CA GLU A 145 -6.81 -10.38 -9.39
C GLU A 145 -8.24 -10.22 -9.90
N GLN A 146 -9.21 -10.90 -9.28
CA GLN A 146 -10.62 -10.74 -9.61
C GLN A 146 -11.13 -9.33 -9.25
N ILE A 147 -10.74 -8.81 -8.08
CA ILE A 147 -11.11 -7.47 -7.61
C ILE A 147 -10.51 -6.39 -8.53
N ALA A 148 -9.29 -6.59 -9.03
CA ALA A 148 -8.65 -5.66 -9.98
C ALA A 148 -9.44 -5.48 -11.29
N GLN A 149 -10.36 -6.41 -11.60
CA GLN A 149 -11.22 -6.39 -12.79
C GLN A 149 -12.66 -5.94 -12.49
N ILE A 150 -12.94 -5.38 -11.30
CA ILE A 150 -14.28 -4.91 -10.96
C ILE A 150 -14.69 -3.74 -11.87
N GLU A 151 -15.83 -3.92 -12.54
CA GLU A 151 -16.53 -2.86 -13.26
C GLU A 151 -17.91 -2.66 -12.61
N LEU A 152 -18.10 -1.57 -11.87
CA LEU A 152 -19.41 -1.24 -11.30
C LEU A 152 -20.31 -0.57 -12.34
N ALA A 153 -21.55 -1.03 -12.41
CA ALA A 153 -22.58 -0.35 -13.19
C ALA A 153 -22.94 1.01 -12.55
N PRO A 154 -23.33 2.03 -13.34
CA PRO A 154 -23.63 3.38 -12.82
C PRO A 154 -24.78 3.48 -11.81
N GLU A 155 -25.57 2.42 -11.63
CA GLU A 155 -26.79 2.40 -10.79
C GLU A 155 -26.64 1.44 -9.60
N ALA A 156 -25.52 1.53 -8.90
CA ALA A 156 -25.27 0.80 -7.66
C ALA A 156 -26.01 1.46 -6.47
N GLY A 157 -26.61 0.65 -5.60
CA GLY A 157 -27.45 1.09 -4.47
C GLY A 157 -26.72 1.02 -3.12
N GLU A 158 -27.46 1.21 -2.01
CA GLU A 158 -26.91 1.16 -0.64
C GLU A 158 -26.22 -0.18 -0.29
N ASP A 159 -26.74 -1.32 -0.77
CA ASP A 159 -26.11 -2.63 -0.57
C ASP A 159 -24.68 -2.66 -1.14
N SER A 160 -24.43 -1.89 -2.20
CA SER A 160 -23.12 -1.84 -2.87
C SER A 160 -22.06 -1.03 -2.10
N GLU A 161 -22.47 -0.15 -1.17
CA GLU A 161 -21.52 0.53 -0.26
C GLU A 161 -20.99 -0.43 0.79
N SER A 162 -21.86 -1.28 1.36
CA SER A 162 -21.46 -2.31 2.32
C SER A 162 -20.52 -3.32 1.66
N ASP A 163 -20.86 -3.76 0.44
CA ASP A 163 -20.02 -4.69 -0.33
C ASP A 163 -18.62 -4.10 -0.60
N LEU A 164 -18.55 -2.81 -0.97
CA LEU A 164 -17.25 -2.14 -1.20
C LEU A 164 -16.41 -2.09 0.08
N MET A 165 -17.02 -1.74 1.22
CA MET A 165 -16.34 -1.71 2.51
C MET A 165 -15.82 -3.09 2.93
N GLU A 166 -16.60 -4.15 2.68
CA GLU A 166 -16.18 -5.53 2.94
C GLU A 166 -14.98 -5.94 2.07
N LEU A 167 -14.99 -5.56 0.79
CA LEU A 167 -13.86 -5.81 -0.11
C LEU A 167 -12.61 -5.01 0.30
N GLN A 168 -12.76 -3.75 0.70
CA GLN A 168 -11.64 -2.95 1.22
C GLN A 168 -11.01 -3.61 2.45
N GLU A 169 -11.80 -4.08 3.41
CA GLU A 169 -11.30 -4.76 4.60
C GLU A 169 -10.62 -6.10 4.24
N TYR A 170 -11.20 -6.86 3.30
CA TYR A 170 -10.61 -8.10 2.80
C TYR A 170 -9.21 -7.85 2.20
N ILE A 171 -9.08 -6.85 1.34
CA ILE A 171 -7.80 -6.47 0.70
C ILE A 171 -6.80 -6.09 1.79
N ARG A 172 -7.21 -5.23 2.73
CA ARG A 172 -6.37 -4.76 3.84
C ARG A 172 -5.79 -5.93 4.66
N VAL A 173 -6.64 -6.86 5.10
CA VAL A 173 -6.22 -8.04 5.87
C VAL A 173 -5.34 -8.97 5.04
N SER A 174 -5.70 -9.19 3.78
CA SER A 174 -4.93 -10.05 2.87
C SER A 174 -3.54 -9.49 2.60
N SER A 175 -3.40 -8.19 2.39
CA SER A 175 -2.10 -7.52 2.21
C SER A 175 -1.22 -7.62 3.44
N MET A 176 -1.79 -7.45 4.65
CA MET A 176 -1.07 -7.65 5.92
C MET A 176 -0.63 -9.10 6.13
N MET A 177 -1.49 -10.06 5.76
CA MET A 177 -1.18 -11.49 5.81
C MET A 177 -0.01 -11.83 4.89
N ILE A 178 -0.07 -11.40 3.62
CA ILE A 178 1.00 -11.60 2.63
C ILE A 178 2.29 -10.94 3.13
N PHE A 179 2.22 -9.71 3.65
CA PHE A 179 3.38 -9.03 4.22
C PHE A 179 4.01 -9.85 5.34
N THR A 180 3.22 -10.32 6.30
CA THR A 180 3.71 -11.05 7.48
C THR A 180 4.43 -12.35 7.10
N GLU A 181 3.94 -13.06 6.08
CA GLU A 181 4.57 -14.30 5.61
C GLU A 181 6.01 -14.07 5.15
N PHE A 182 6.26 -13.01 4.38
CA PHE A 182 7.58 -12.74 3.79
C PHE A 182 8.43 -11.73 4.57
N ASN A 183 7.87 -11.16 5.64
CA ASN A 183 8.54 -10.20 6.53
C ASN A 183 8.43 -10.65 7.99
N PRO A 184 8.94 -11.84 8.36
CA PRO A 184 8.82 -12.33 9.72
C PRO A 184 9.52 -11.39 10.70
N GLN A 185 8.76 -10.89 11.68
CA GLN A 185 9.33 -10.10 12.76
C GLN A 185 10.31 -10.98 13.55
N PRO A 186 11.49 -10.46 13.94
CA PRO A 186 12.36 -11.16 14.89
C PRO A 186 11.54 -11.53 16.13
N PRO A 187 11.74 -12.73 16.72
CA PRO A 187 11.03 -13.09 17.93
C PRO A 187 11.20 -11.98 18.97
N GLN A 188 10.09 -11.38 19.41
CA GLN A 188 10.08 -10.46 20.54
C GLN A 188 10.73 -11.19 21.71
N GLN A 189 11.93 -10.75 22.11
CA GLN A 189 12.51 -11.20 23.36
C GLN A 189 11.57 -10.69 24.46
N ASP A 190 10.73 -11.58 24.99
CA ASP A 190 10.03 -11.37 26.25
C ASP A 190 11.05 -10.80 27.24
N ALA A 191 10.89 -9.53 27.60
CA ALA A 191 11.72 -8.90 28.60
C ALA A 191 11.66 -9.78 29.85
N ALA A 192 12.80 -10.38 30.21
CA ALA A 192 12.90 -11.27 31.35
C ALA A 192 12.29 -10.55 32.56
N PRO A 193 11.41 -11.21 33.35
CA PRO A 193 10.79 -10.58 34.50
C PRO A 193 11.90 -10.12 35.44
N ASP A 194 11.88 -8.82 35.70
CA ASP A 194 12.85 -8.09 36.52
C ASP A 194 13.12 -8.89 37.81
N ALA A 195 14.34 -9.41 37.92
CA ALA A 195 14.75 -10.21 39.07
C ALA A 195 14.70 -9.30 40.30
N THR A 196 13.65 -9.47 41.11
CA THR A 196 13.50 -8.76 42.38
C THR A 196 14.69 -9.14 43.26
N LEU A 197 15.65 -8.21 43.38
CA LEU A 197 16.80 -8.34 44.28
C LEU A 197 16.29 -8.29 45.73
N HIS A 198 16.47 -9.40 46.45
CA HIS A 198 16.37 -9.51 47.90
C HIS A 198 17.62 -8.96 48.60
#